data_AF-A0A7Y9X7X5-F1
#
_entry.id   AF-A0A7Y9X7X5-F1
#
_cell.length_a   1.000
_cell.length_b   1.000
_cell.length_c   1.000
_cell.angle_alpha   90.00
_cell.angle_beta   90.00
_cell.angle_gamma   90.00
#
_symmetry.space_group_name_H-M   'P 1'
#
loop_
_entity.id
_entity.type
_entity.pdbx_description
1 polymer ?
#
loop_
_entity_poly.entity_id
_entity_poly.type
_entity_poly.pdbx_seq_one_letter_code
_entity_poly.pdbx_strand_id
1 'polypeptide(L)'
;MKTAVFYQFVTEVPQAAAIWSTLFLLTLGLLALLVARPERDRPTGDPLPAVPTAREVAAAEAVDLHRYAEEVAVAAAGAARTAQRRRVAWLTAQEEMERAWAKYDEADTAARRFAGAGALPTPCTPHTPAEYAARERYLHRAAMAAYWRGDLTMAQLGDVFAHRRGWDPRRHPVEQEVLLSRAIRDARLADYDAAATRERAAWRDAELAAESARVLTAEAYAAAARLRPAPLPARRAATGVFRPAVVARWRPARAS
;
A
#
# COMPACT_ATOMS: atom_id res chain seq x y z
N MET A 1 -31.65 11.60 -4.64
CA MET A 1 -30.29 11.00 -4.70
C MET A 1 -30.29 9.62 -5.41
N LYS A 2 -31.04 9.42 -6.50
CA LYS A 2 -31.02 8.18 -7.29
C LYS A 2 -30.42 8.34 -8.71
N THR A 3 -30.25 9.58 -9.16
CA THR A 3 -29.78 9.92 -10.51
C THR A 3 -28.26 10.07 -10.63
N ALA A 4 -27.56 10.45 -9.56
CA ALA A 4 -26.10 10.63 -9.59
C ALA A 4 -25.33 9.29 -9.65
N VAL A 5 -25.83 8.24 -8.99
CA VAL A 5 -25.18 6.91 -8.97
C VAL A 5 -25.32 6.20 -10.32
N PHE A 6 -26.45 6.40 -11.02
CA PHE A 6 -26.66 5.82 -12.34
C PHE A 6 -25.73 6.42 -13.40
N TYR A 7 -25.42 7.72 -13.33
CA TYR A 7 -24.49 8.34 -14.25
C TYR A 7 -23.06 7.82 -14.07
N GLN A 8 -22.62 7.65 -12.82
CA GLN A 8 -21.28 7.13 -12.52
C GLN A 8 -21.10 5.67 -12.94
N PHE A 9 -22.14 4.85 -12.81
CA PHE A 9 -22.11 3.45 -13.27
C PHE A 9 -22.14 3.31 -14.81
N VAL A 10 -22.81 4.26 -15.50
CA VAL A 10 -22.91 4.25 -16.97
C VAL A 10 -21.65 4.80 -17.65
N THR A 11 -20.83 5.62 -16.98
CA THR A 11 -19.56 6.13 -17.55
C THR A 11 -18.31 5.33 -17.18
N GLU A 12 -18.25 4.69 -16.00
CA GLU A 12 -17.03 3.95 -15.60
C GLU A 12 -16.88 2.58 -16.30
N VAL A 13 -18.00 1.90 -16.60
CA VAL A 13 -18.00 0.62 -17.33
C VAL A 13 -17.52 0.74 -18.79
N PRO A 14 -17.96 1.71 -19.61
CA PRO A 14 -17.46 1.85 -20.98
C PRO A 14 -16.02 2.36 -21.05
N GLN A 15 -15.53 3.07 -20.03
CA GLN A 15 -14.14 3.54 -19.99
C GLN A 15 -13.17 2.39 -19.73
N ALA A 16 -13.51 1.48 -18.81
CA ALA A 16 -12.76 0.24 -18.62
C ALA A 16 -12.79 -0.62 -19.90
N ALA A 17 -13.96 -0.77 -20.53
CA ALA A 17 -14.08 -1.51 -21.79
C ALA A 17 -13.27 -0.88 -22.95
N ALA A 18 -13.17 0.44 -23.01
CA ALA A 18 -12.36 1.15 -24.01
C ALA A 18 -10.86 0.92 -23.82
N ILE A 19 -10.38 0.91 -22.56
CA ILE A 19 -8.99 0.60 -22.23
C ILE A 19 -8.67 -0.85 -22.60
N TRP A 20 -9.55 -1.79 -22.26
CA TRP A 20 -9.35 -3.20 -22.61
C TRP A 20 -9.43 -3.44 -24.12
N SER A 21 -10.31 -2.75 -24.84
CA SER A 21 -10.43 -2.86 -26.30
C SER A 21 -9.23 -2.28 -27.04
N THR A 22 -8.68 -1.17 -26.57
CA THR A 22 -7.46 -0.58 -27.14
C THR A 22 -6.26 -1.48 -26.90
N LEU A 23 -6.11 -2.08 -25.71
CA LEU A 23 -5.11 -3.11 -25.42
C LEU A 23 -5.29 -4.36 -26.30
N PHE A 24 -6.52 -4.81 -26.52
CA PHE A 24 -6.81 -5.94 -27.40
C PHE A 24 -6.45 -5.64 -28.86
N LEU A 25 -6.78 -4.45 -29.37
CA LEU A 25 -6.44 -4.04 -30.73
C LEU A 25 -4.92 -3.85 -30.90
N LEU A 26 -4.22 -3.34 -29.87
CA LEU A 26 -2.76 -3.22 -29.88
C LEU A 26 -2.08 -4.58 -29.90
N THR A 27 -2.56 -5.52 -29.08
CA THR A 27 -2.04 -6.89 -29.06
C THR A 27 -2.36 -7.63 -30.35
N LEU A 28 -3.57 -7.50 -30.90
CA LEU A 28 -3.93 -8.07 -32.20
C LEU A 28 -3.14 -7.43 -33.35
N GLY A 29 -2.86 -6.13 -33.29
CA GLY A 29 -2.05 -5.41 -34.25
C GLY A 29 -0.58 -5.82 -34.20
N LEU A 30 -0.03 -6.03 -33.00
CA LEU A 30 1.32 -6.56 -32.82
C LEU A 30 1.42 -8.01 -33.30
N LEU A 31 0.39 -8.83 -33.03
CA LEU A 31 0.30 -10.20 -33.50
C LEU A 31 0.17 -10.24 -35.03
N ALA A 32 -0.65 -9.38 -35.61
CA ALA A 32 -0.81 -9.23 -37.05
C ALA A 32 0.47 -8.70 -37.70
N LEU A 33 1.24 -7.81 -37.06
CA LEU A 33 2.55 -7.35 -37.55
C LEU A 33 3.60 -8.46 -37.51
N LEU A 34 3.54 -9.34 -36.49
CA LEU A 34 4.39 -10.52 -36.39
C LEU A 34 4.04 -11.58 -37.44
N VAL A 35 2.74 -11.78 -37.72
CA VAL A 35 2.24 -12.75 -38.72
C VAL A 35 2.36 -12.21 -40.15
N ALA A 36 2.13 -10.92 -40.36
CA ALA A 36 2.26 -10.23 -41.64
C ALA A 36 3.70 -9.78 -41.91
N ARG A 37 4.70 -10.34 -41.22
CA ARG A 37 6.08 -10.23 -41.70
C ARG A 37 6.05 -10.75 -43.14
N PRO A 38 6.24 -9.89 -44.15
CA PRO A 38 6.32 -10.37 -45.50
C PRO A 38 7.58 -11.23 -45.54
N GLU A 39 7.42 -12.47 -45.95
CA GLU A 39 8.54 -13.30 -46.39
C GLU A 39 9.34 -12.42 -47.35
N ARG A 40 10.45 -11.87 -46.84
CA ARG A 40 11.38 -11.12 -47.67
C ARG A 40 11.81 -12.09 -48.75
N ASP A 41 11.54 -11.72 -49.99
CA ASP A 41 12.04 -12.39 -51.19
C ASP A 41 13.47 -12.84 -50.91
N ARG A 42 13.64 -14.16 -50.81
CA ARG A 42 14.95 -14.78 -50.64
C ARG A 42 15.76 -14.43 -51.88
N PRO A 43 16.92 -13.77 -51.75
CA PRO A 43 17.86 -13.72 -52.86
C PRO A 43 18.30 -15.17 -53.12
N THR A 44 17.95 -15.67 -54.30
CA THR A 44 18.34 -16.98 -54.82
C THR A 44 19.85 -16.99 -54.98
N GLY A 45 20.58 -17.39 -53.93
CA GLY A 45 22.04 -17.43 -53.95
C GLY A 45 22.76 -17.30 -52.61
N ASP A 46 22.06 -17.18 -51.48
CA ASP A 46 22.74 -17.16 -50.18
C ASP A 46 23.16 -18.58 -49.74
N PRO A 47 24.38 -18.77 -49.20
CA PRO A 47 24.77 -20.02 -48.54
C PRO A 47 23.73 -20.35 -47.46
N LEU A 48 23.31 -21.61 -47.38
CA LEU A 48 22.47 -22.11 -46.28
C LEU A 48 22.99 -21.54 -44.95
N PRO A 49 22.15 -20.89 -44.13
CA PRO A 49 22.62 -20.31 -42.87
C PRO A 49 23.30 -21.40 -42.07
N ALA A 50 24.58 -21.19 -41.74
CA ALA A 50 25.35 -22.14 -40.95
C ALA A 50 24.61 -22.41 -39.64
N VAL A 51 24.39 -23.68 -39.31
CA VAL A 51 23.78 -24.08 -38.05
C VAL A 51 24.69 -23.59 -36.91
N PRO A 52 24.18 -22.79 -35.95
CA PRO A 52 24.99 -22.27 -34.86
C PRO A 52 25.68 -23.40 -34.11
N THR A 53 26.96 -23.21 -33.81
CA THR A 53 27.72 -24.14 -32.98
C THR A 53 27.19 -24.10 -31.55
N ALA A 54 27.32 -25.21 -30.80
CA ALA A 54 26.93 -25.26 -29.40
C ALA A 54 27.59 -24.16 -28.54
N ARG A 55 28.78 -23.70 -28.94
CA ARG A 55 29.48 -22.60 -28.29
C ARG A 55 28.82 -21.24 -28.54
N GLU A 56 28.35 -21.00 -29.77
CA GLU A 56 27.62 -19.77 -30.12
C GLU A 56 26.26 -19.72 -29.42
N VAL A 57 25.56 -20.86 -29.32
CA VAL A 57 24.30 -20.96 -28.55
C VAL A 57 24.54 -20.66 -27.08
N ALA A 58 25.55 -21.29 -26.45
CA ALA A 58 25.88 -21.04 -25.04
C ALA A 58 26.32 -19.59 -24.77
N ALA A 59 27.02 -18.97 -25.72
CA ALA A 59 27.41 -17.56 -25.62
C ALA A 59 26.19 -16.62 -25.71
N ALA A 60 25.23 -16.92 -26.60
CA ALA A 60 23.98 -16.17 -26.70
C ALA A 60 23.13 -16.32 -25.42
N GLU A 61 22.98 -17.54 -24.90
CA GLU A 61 22.28 -17.82 -23.64
C GLU A 61 22.92 -17.07 -22.45
N ALA A 62 24.26 -16.98 -22.40
CA ALA A 62 24.95 -16.24 -21.36
C ALA A 62 24.68 -14.72 -21.43
N VAL A 63 24.60 -14.16 -22.64
CA VAL A 63 24.25 -12.74 -22.85
C VAL A 63 22.80 -12.48 -22.41
N ASP A 64 21.87 -13.35 -22.79
CA ASP A 64 20.46 -13.21 -22.41
C ASP A 64 20.26 -13.39 -20.90
N LEU A 65 20.98 -14.32 -20.26
CA LEU A 65 20.97 -14.48 -18.81
C LEU A 65 21.53 -13.24 -18.10
N HIS A 66 22.54 -12.60 -18.67
CA HIS A 66 23.10 -11.36 -18.12
C HIS A 66 22.06 -10.23 -18.17
N ARG A 67 21.43 -10.04 -19.34
CA ARG A 67 20.35 -9.06 -19.52
C ARG A 67 19.21 -9.31 -18.55
N TYR A 68 18.75 -10.55 -18.42
CA TYR A 68 17.70 -10.92 -17.48
C TYR A 68 18.08 -10.58 -16.03
N ALA A 69 19.29 -10.92 -15.60
CA ALA A 69 19.74 -10.62 -14.24
C ALA A 69 19.79 -9.11 -13.96
N GLU A 70 20.22 -8.31 -14.94
CA GLU A 70 20.20 -6.84 -14.84
C GLU A 70 18.77 -6.29 -14.74
N GLU A 71 17.86 -6.76 -15.60
CA GLU A 71 16.45 -6.34 -15.61
C GLU A 71 15.75 -6.66 -14.27
N VAL A 72 15.94 -7.87 -13.75
CA VAL A 72 15.35 -8.28 -12.47
C VAL A 72 15.99 -7.50 -11.32
N ALA A 73 17.29 -7.21 -11.35
CA ALA A 73 17.94 -6.39 -10.34
C ALA A 73 17.37 -4.95 -10.31
N VAL A 74 17.12 -4.35 -11.47
CA VAL A 74 16.46 -3.03 -11.58
C VAL A 74 15.03 -3.10 -11.04
N ALA A 75 14.26 -4.15 -11.38
CA ALA A 75 12.91 -4.35 -10.88
C ALA A 75 12.89 -4.51 -9.35
N ALA A 76 13.80 -5.31 -8.78
CA ALA A 76 13.94 -5.50 -7.34
C ALA A 76 14.26 -4.18 -6.62
N ALA A 77 15.19 -3.38 -7.15
CA ALA A 77 15.51 -2.06 -6.60
C ALA A 77 14.31 -1.09 -6.66
N GLY A 78 13.53 -1.14 -7.76
CA GLY A 78 12.29 -0.36 -7.90
C GLY A 78 11.22 -0.78 -6.89
N ALA A 79 11.05 -2.07 -6.68
CA ALA A 79 10.10 -2.63 -5.71
C ALA A 79 10.50 -2.28 -4.27
N ALA A 80 11.79 -2.37 -3.92
CA ALA A 80 12.30 -1.98 -2.61
C ALA A 80 12.02 -0.50 -2.30
N ARG A 81 12.27 0.41 -3.25
CA ARG A 81 11.92 1.83 -3.10
C ARG A 81 10.42 2.04 -2.93
N THR A 82 9.60 1.27 -3.63
CA THR A 82 8.14 1.35 -3.50
C THR A 82 7.67 0.86 -2.15
N ALA A 83 8.20 -0.27 -1.66
CA ALA A 83 7.93 -0.77 -0.30
C ALA A 83 8.28 0.28 0.76
N GLN A 84 9.44 0.95 0.62
CA GLN A 84 9.83 2.01 1.56
C GLN A 84 8.85 3.19 1.55
N ARG A 85 8.43 3.66 0.37
CA ARG A 85 7.44 4.75 0.27
C ARG A 85 6.10 4.37 0.88
N ARG A 86 5.63 3.14 0.64
CA ARG A 86 4.38 2.64 1.23
C ARG A 86 4.50 2.48 2.74
N ARG A 87 5.66 2.06 3.26
CA ARG A 87 5.92 2.01 4.70
C ARG A 87 5.82 3.38 5.35
N VAL A 88 6.41 4.41 4.73
CA VAL A 88 6.29 5.79 5.21
C VAL A 88 4.84 6.26 5.18
N ALA A 89 4.12 6.03 4.08
CA ALA A 89 2.71 6.39 3.97
C ALA A 89 1.84 5.71 5.04
N TRP A 90 2.10 4.44 5.35
CA TRP A 90 1.42 3.73 6.43
C TRP A 90 1.71 4.36 7.79
N LEU A 91 2.97 4.68 8.10
CA LEU A 91 3.32 5.36 9.36
C LEU A 91 2.62 6.71 9.51
N THR A 92 2.56 7.51 8.44
CA THR A 92 1.82 8.78 8.45
C THR A 92 0.32 8.55 8.71
N ALA A 93 -0.29 7.54 8.07
CA ALA A 93 -1.69 7.20 8.30
C ALA A 93 -1.94 6.69 9.73
N GLN A 94 -0.99 5.97 10.32
CA GLN A 94 -1.03 5.53 11.72
C GLN A 94 -1.02 6.73 12.67
N GLU A 95 -0.10 7.68 12.49
CA GLU A 95 -0.04 8.91 13.28
C GLU A 95 -1.33 9.74 13.15
N GLU A 96 -1.94 9.79 11.96
CA GLU A 96 -3.24 10.44 11.75
C GLU A 96 -4.37 9.74 12.52
N MET A 97 -4.42 8.40 12.47
CA MET A 97 -5.40 7.60 13.19
C MET A 97 -5.25 7.80 14.70
N GLU A 98 -4.02 7.77 15.23
CA GLU A 98 -3.75 7.99 16.66
C GLU A 98 -4.15 9.40 17.11
N ARG A 99 -3.87 10.42 16.30
CA ARG A 99 -4.34 11.79 16.55
C ARG A 99 -5.87 11.89 16.54
N ALA A 100 -6.54 11.20 15.63
CA ALA A 100 -8.01 11.16 15.58
C ALA A 100 -8.58 10.44 16.81
N TRP A 101 -7.95 9.34 17.23
CA TRP A 101 -8.31 8.61 18.45
C TRP A 101 -8.21 9.50 19.70
N ALA A 102 -7.09 10.22 19.87
CA ALA A 102 -6.91 11.11 21.02
C ALA A 102 -7.99 12.21 21.10
N LYS A 103 -8.37 12.79 19.94
CA LYS A 103 -9.47 13.77 19.87
C LYS A 103 -10.83 13.16 20.21
N TYR A 104 -11.08 11.93 19.75
CA TYR A 104 -12.29 11.20 20.11
C TYR A 104 -12.35 10.90 21.60
N ASP A 105 -11.26 10.43 22.20
CA ASP A 105 -11.18 10.11 23.63
C ASP A 105 -11.39 11.34 24.51
N GLU A 106 -10.82 12.49 24.12
CA GLU A 106 -11.08 13.79 24.77
C GLU A 106 -12.57 14.17 24.68
N ALA A 107 -13.17 14.04 23.50
CA ALA A 107 -14.58 14.37 23.27
C ALA A 107 -15.52 13.40 24.02
N ASP A 108 -15.20 12.11 24.10
CA ASP A 108 -15.97 11.13 24.85
C ASP A 108 -15.88 11.41 26.35
N THR A 109 -14.69 11.73 26.85
CA THR A 109 -14.48 12.15 28.25
C THR A 109 -15.29 13.42 28.56
N ALA A 110 -15.32 14.41 27.67
CA ALA A 110 -16.17 15.58 27.82
C ALA A 110 -17.67 15.21 27.84
N ALA A 111 -18.12 14.39 26.89
CA ALA A 111 -19.52 13.96 26.82
C ALA A 111 -19.96 13.17 28.06
N ARG A 112 -19.09 12.32 28.63
CA ARG A 112 -19.37 11.58 29.88
C ARG A 112 -19.50 12.49 31.09
N ARG A 113 -18.68 13.55 31.19
CA ARG A 113 -18.81 14.56 32.26
C ARG A 113 -20.19 15.22 32.23
N PHE A 114 -20.70 15.55 31.04
CA PHE A 114 -22.03 16.12 30.90
C PHE A 114 -23.16 15.11 31.07
N ALA A 115 -22.95 13.83 30.76
CA ALA A 115 -23.93 12.78 31.05
C ALA A 115 -24.22 12.67 32.57
N GLY A 116 -23.20 12.85 33.42
CA GLY A 116 -23.38 12.93 34.88
C GLY A 116 -24.17 14.16 35.32
N ALA A 117 -23.97 15.32 34.66
CA ALA A 117 -24.73 16.53 34.94
C ALA A 117 -26.20 16.44 34.49
N GLY A 118 -26.50 15.69 33.42
CA GLY A 118 -27.86 15.43 32.95
C GLY A 118 -28.69 14.48 33.84
N ALA A 119 -28.07 13.83 34.83
CA ALA A 119 -28.77 13.04 35.84
C ALA A 119 -29.35 13.91 36.96
N LEU A 120 -28.93 15.17 37.07
CA LEU A 120 -29.51 16.13 38.00
C LEU A 120 -30.81 16.69 37.41
N PRO A 121 -31.85 16.94 38.24
CA PRO A 121 -33.04 17.62 37.79
C PRO A 121 -32.68 18.96 37.16
N THR A 122 -33.24 19.24 35.98
CA THR A 122 -33.05 20.53 35.32
C THR A 122 -33.55 21.65 36.26
N PRO A 123 -32.72 22.66 36.58
CA PRO A 123 -33.15 23.77 37.41
C PRO A 123 -34.41 24.42 36.85
N CYS A 124 -35.44 24.55 37.68
CA CYS A 124 -36.65 25.30 37.35
C CYS A 124 -36.27 26.77 37.12
N THR A 125 -36.18 27.14 35.86
CA THR A 125 -35.74 28.45 35.41
C THR A 125 -36.96 29.22 34.88
N PRO A 126 -37.08 30.53 35.15
CA PRO A 126 -38.23 31.31 34.70
C PRO A 126 -38.37 31.26 33.18
N HIS A 127 -39.54 30.80 32.70
CA HIS A 127 -39.85 30.69 31.27
C HIS A 127 -40.22 32.05 30.65
N THR A 128 -39.31 33.02 30.72
CA THR A 128 -39.52 34.37 30.17
C THR A 128 -38.97 34.48 28.74
N PRO A 129 -39.54 35.36 27.89
CA PRO A 129 -39.00 35.62 26.55
C PRO A 129 -37.54 36.08 26.56
N ALA A 130 -37.13 36.88 27.56
CA ALA A 130 -35.75 37.34 27.71
C ALA A 130 -34.78 36.19 28.00
N GLU A 131 -35.20 35.23 28.83
CA GLU A 131 -34.45 34.01 29.15
C GLU A 131 -34.29 33.12 27.91
N TYR A 132 -35.35 32.91 27.13
CA TYR A 132 -35.25 32.13 25.88
C TYR A 132 -34.30 32.77 24.87
N ALA A 133 -34.35 34.09 24.72
CA ALA A 133 -33.41 34.79 23.86
C ALA A 133 -31.96 34.67 24.37
N ALA A 134 -31.75 34.61 25.69
CA ALA A 134 -30.41 34.37 26.26
C ALA A 134 -29.90 32.95 25.96
N ARG A 135 -30.75 31.94 26.07
CA ARG A 135 -30.42 30.54 25.73
C ARG A 135 -30.12 30.34 24.26
N GLU A 136 -30.89 30.96 23.39
CA GLU A 136 -30.64 30.93 21.94
C GLU A 136 -29.28 31.57 21.61
N ARG A 137 -28.97 32.75 22.17
CA ARG A 137 -27.65 33.39 22.02
C ARG A 137 -26.52 32.53 22.57
N TYR A 138 -26.76 31.82 23.67
CA TYR A 138 -25.79 30.88 24.24
C TYR A 138 -25.52 29.72 23.27
N LEU A 139 -26.57 29.04 22.82
CA LEU A 139 -26.48 27.92 21.87
C LEU A 139 -25.72 28.33 20.60
N HIS A 140 -26.08 29.47 19.99
CA HIS A 140 -25.40 29.96 18.80
C HIS A 140 -23.91 30.26 19.05
N ARG A 141 -23.58 30.88 20.19
CA ARG A 141 -22.18 31.17 20.54
C ARG A 141 -21.37 29.89 20.76
N ALA A 142 -21.93 28.93 21.48
CA ALA A 142 -21.29 27.64 21.75
C ALA A 142 -21.07 26.85 20.45
N ALA A 143 -22.09 26.80 19.57
CA ALA A 143 -22.00 26.14 18.27
C ALA A 143 -21.00 26.81 17.33
N MET A 144 -20.96 28.15 17.29
CA MET A 144 -19.95 28.90 16.53
C MET A 144 -18.53 28.61 17.04
N ALA A 145 -18.34 28.59 18.36
CA ALA A 145 -17.04 28.26 18.95
C ALA A 145 -16.60 26.82 18.60
N ALA A 146 -17.52 25.85 18.64
CA ALA A 146 -17.27 24.48 18.23
C ALA A 146 -16.94 24.37 16.73
N TYR A 147 -17.64 25.12 15.87
CA TYR A 147 -17.32 25.19 14.44
C TYR A 147 -15.92 25.76 14.19
N TRP A 148 -15.54 26.86 14.85
CA TRP A 148 -14.21 27.46 14.68
C TRP A 148 -13.06 26.57 15.14
N ARG A 149 -13.29 25.70 16.13
CA ARG A 149 -12.33 24.66 16.53
C ARG A 149 -12.31 23.45 15.60
N GLY A 150 -13.23 23.39 14.64
CA GLY A 150 -13.41 22.24 13.75
C GLY A 150 -14.04 21.03 14.44
N ASP A 151 -14.78 21.24 15.53
CA ASP A 151 -15.54 20.20 16.26
C ASP A 151 -16.92 19.95 15.63
N LEU A 152 -17.47 20.95 14.93
CA LEU A 152 -18.70 20.83 14.15
C LEU A 152 -18.42 21.12 12.68
N THR A 153 -19.08 20.38 11.81
CA THR A 153 -19.12 20.67 10.37
C THR A 153 -20.06 21.84 10.07
N MET A 154 -19.88 22.47 8.90
CA MET A 154 -20.77 23.55 8.46
C MET A 154 -22.23 23.09 8.34
N ALA A 155 -22.47 21.84 7.93
CA ALA A 155 -23.81 21.27 7.85
C ALA A 155 -24.45 21.12 9.24
N GLN A 156 -23.69 20.63 10.23
CA GLN A 156 -24.16 20.55 11.62
C GLN A 156 -24.42 21.93 12.21
N LEU A 157 -23.54 22.91 11.95
CA LEU A 157 -23.77 24.30 12.35
C LEU A 157 -25.07 24.85 11.77
N GLY A 158 -25.32 24.62 10.47
CA GLY A 158 -26.56 25.00 9.81
C GLY A 158 -27.81 24.36 10.42
N ASP A 159 -27.70 23.12 10.92
CA ASP A 159 -28.80 22.47 11.64
C ASP A 159 -29.05 23.05 13.03
N VAL A 160 -28.02 23.55 13.72
CA VAL A 160 -28.19 24.30 14.98
C VAL A 160 -29.01 25.57 14.73
N PHE A 161 -28.58 26.41 13.78
CA PHE A 161 -29.27 27.68 13.46
C PHE A 161 -30.66 27.48 12.88
N ALA A 162 -30.92 26.34 12.23
CA ALA A 162 -32.23 25.99 11.71
C ALA A 162 -33.11 25.25 12.73
N HIS A 163 -32.62 25.00 13.94
CA HIS A 163 -33.33 24.25 14.98
C HIS A 163 -33.84 22.87 14.50
N ARG A 164 -33.03 22.19 13.69
CA ARG A 164 -33.35 20.87 13.12
C ARG A 164 -32.66 19.77 13.92
N ARG A 165 -33.00 18.49 13.64
CA ARG A 165 -32.33 17.31 14.24
C ARG A 165 -32.26 17.34 15.78
N GLY A 166 -33.27 17.89 16.44
CA GLY A 166 -33.36 17.91 17.91
C GLY A 166 -32.67 19.09 18.60
N TRP A 167 -32.09 20.03 17.83
CA TRP A 167 -31.65 21.33 18.36
C TRP A 167 -32.87 22.18 18.74
N ASP A 168 -33.03 22.44 20.03
CA ASP A 168 -34.11 23.29 20.54
C ASP A 168 -33.50 24.39 21.43
N PRO A 169 -33.59 25.67 21.02
CA PRO A 169 -33.03 26.80 21.76
C PRO A 169 -33.76 27.04 23.10
N ARG A 170 -34.94 26.45 23.32
CA ARG A 170 -35.71 26.60 24.57
C ARG A 170 -35.23 25.69 25.69
N ARG A 171 -34.48 24.63 25.35
CA ARG A 171 -33.88 23.70 26.32
C ARG A 171 -32.99 24.45 27.30
N HIS A 172 -32.85 23.88 28.49
CA HIS A 172 -31.96 24.45 29.49
C HIS A 172 -30.50 24.43 28.95
N PRO A 173 -29.66 25.44 29.25
CA PRO A 173 -28.28 25.48 28.75
C PRO A 173 -27.48 24.20 29.02
N VAL A 174 -27.70 23.54 30.17
CA VAL A 174 -27.07 22.24 30.48
C VAL A 174 -27.48 21.14 29.50
N GLU A 175 -28.74 21.08 29.11
CA GLU A 175 -29.22 20.10 28.12
C GLU A 175 -28.63 20.40 26.72
N GLN A 176 -28.45 21.68 26.40
CA GLN A 176 -27.79 22.12 25.17
C GLN A 176 -26.31 21.71 25.15
N GLU A 177 -25.58 21.85 26.26
CA GLU A 177 -24.20 21.38 26.40
C GLU A 177 -24.07 19.85 26.27
N VAL A 178 -25.03 19.09 26.83
CA VAL A 178 -25.09 17.64 26.66
C VAL A 178 -25.27 17.27 25.19
N LEU A 179 -26.21 17.93 24.49
CA LEU A 179 -26.44 17.70 23.06
C LEU A 179 -25.21 18.06 22.23
N LEU A 180 -24.58 19.20 22.51
CA LEU A 180 -23.38 19.67 21.82
C LEU A 180 -22.22 18.71 22.01
N SER A 181 -21.96 18.29 23.25
CA SER A 181 -20.87 17.35 23.55
C SER A 181 -21.07 15.99 22.88
N ARG A 182 -22.31 15.50 22.82
CA ARG A 182 -22.63 14.26 22.07
C ARG A 182 -22.39 14.44 20.57
N ALA A 183 -22.84 15.55 19.99
CA ALA A 183 -22.65 15.82 18.57
C ALA A 183 -21.15 15.91 18.20
N ILE A 184 -20.33 16.55 19.04
CA ILE A 184 -18.88 16.63 18.87
C ILE A 184 -18.24 15.24 18.97
N ARG A 185 -18.60 14.45 20.01
CA ARG A 185 -18.10 13.08 20.17
C ARG A 185 -18.40 12.24 18.93
N ASP A 186 -19.63 12.28 18.43
CA ASP A 186 -20.06 11.48 17.29
C ASP A 186 -19.34 11.90 16.00
N ALA A 187 -19.08 13.20 15.82
CA ALA A 187 -18.24 13.70 14.72
C ALA A 187 -16.80 13.19 14.82
N ARG A 188 -16.20 13.21 16.03
CA ARG A 188 -14.84 12.70 16.26
C ARG A 188 -14.74 11.19 16.08
N LEU A 189 -15.78 10.45 16.42
CA LEU A 189 -15.84 9.01 16.15
C LEU A 189 -15.82 8.74 14.64
N ALA A 190 -16.60 9.49 13.87
CA ALA A 190 -16.60 9.36 12.41
C ALA A 190 -15.24 9.73 11.79
N ASP A 191 -14.57 10.77 12.29
CA ASP A 191 -13.22 11.14 11.88
C ASP A 191 -12.21 10.00 12.17
N TYR A 192 -12.30 9.40 13.36
CA TYR A 192 -11.48 8.25 13.76
C TYR A 192 -11.73 7.03 12.86
N ASP A 193 -12.99 6.67 12.59
CA ASP A 193 -13.33 5.54 11.73
C ASP A 193 -12.82 5.73 10.30
N ALA A 194 -12.90 6.95 9.77
CA ALA A 194 -12.35 7.31 8.48
C ALA A 194 -10.81 7.19 8.47
N ALA A 195 -10.14 7.70 9.51
CA ALA A 195 -8.68 7.60 9.64
C ALA A 195 -8.22 6.14 9.78
N ALA A 196 -8.89 5.33 10.60
CA ALA A 196 -8.62 3.90 10.76
C ALA A 196 -8.81 3.12 9.45
N THR A 197 -9.78 3.53 8.62
CA THR A 197 -9.97 2.93 7.30
C THR A 197 -8.84 3.27 6.33
N ARG A 198 -8.34 4.51 6.35
CA ARG A 198 -7.15 4.91 5.58
C ARG A 198 -5.89 4.19 6.04
N GLU A 199 -5.71 4.06 7.36
CA GLU A 199 -4.59 3.32 7.95
C GLU A 199 -4.59 1.85 7.49
N ARG A 200 -5.72 1.15 7.59
CA ARG A 200 -5.85 -0.25 7.13
C ARG A 200 -5.61 -0.41 5.64
N ALA A 201 -5.98 0.57 4.82
CA ALA A 201 -5.69 0.58 3.39
C ALA A 201 -4.18 0.75 3.14
N ALA A 202 -3.56 1.73 3.79
CA ALA A 202 -2.12 1.98 3.66
C ALA A 202 -1.27 0.80 4.17
N TRP A 203 -1.71 0.13 5.25
CA TRP A 203 -1.07 -1.08 5.76
C TRP A 203 -1.08 -2.20 4.72
N ARG A 204 -2.24 -2.52 4.13
CA ARG A 204 -2.35 -3.55 3.08
C ARG A 204 -1.46 -3.24 1.87
N ASP A 205 -1.43 -1.98 1.45
CA ASP A 205 -0.57 -1.53 0.35
C ASP A 205 0.92 -1.66 0.69
N ALA A 206 1.30 -1.39 1.94
CA ALA A 206 2.67 -1.56 2.41
C ALA A 206 3.08 -3.04 2.47
N GLU A 207 2.21 -3.91 2.96
CA GLU A 207 2.45 -5.36 3.00
C GLU A 207 2.60 -5.94 1.59
N LEU A 208 1.71 -5.57 0.66
CA LEU A 208 1.79 -6.03 -0.73
C LEU A 208 3.09 -5.57 -1.40
N ALA A 209 3.48 -4.31 -1.19
CA ALA A 209 4.72 -3.77 -1.74
C ALA A 209 5.95 -4.44 -1.12
N ALA A 210 5.94 -4.71 0.19
CA ALA A 210 7.01 -5.42 0.86
C ALA A 210 7.17 -6.85 0.34
N GLU A 211 6.06 -7.57 0.14
CA GLU A 211 6.10 -8.92 -0.40
C GLU A 211 6.62 -8.95 -1.84
N SER A 212 6.14 -8.03 -2.68
CA SER A 212 6.64 -7.87 -4.05
C SER A 212 8.15 -7.60 -4.09
N ALA A 213 8.64 -6.77 -3.15
CA ALA A 213 10.06 -6.49 -3.02
C ALA A 213 10.86 -7.73 -2.59
N ARG A 214 10.34 -8.55 -1.67
CA ARG A 214 10.99 -9.81 -1.25
C ARG A 214 11.09 -10.80 -2.40
N VAL A 215 9.99 -11.03 -3.11
CA VAL A 215 9.93 -11.95 -4.25
C VAL A 215 10.92 -11.53 -5.34
N LEU A 216 10.91 -10.25 -5.74
CA LEU A 216 11.84 -9.76 -6.77
C LEU A 216 13.29 -9.77 -6.31
N THR A 217 13.55 -9.52 -5.02
CA THR A 217 14.92 -9.63 -4.47
C THR A 217 15.42 -11.06 -4.51
N ALA A 218 14.56 -12.04 -4.18
CA ALA A 218 14.90 -13.45 -4.27
C ALA A 218 15.19 -13.87 -5.72
N GLU A 219 14.37 -13.42 -6.68
CA GLU A 219 14.59 -13.71 -8.10
C GLU A 219 15.87 -13.03 -8.63
N ALA A 220 16.15 -11.78 -8.24
CA ALA A 220 17.39 -11.10 -8.59
C ALA A 220 18.62 -11.87 -8.08
N TYR A 221 18.55 -12.37 -6.85
CA TYR A 221 19.60 -13.20 -6.27
C TYR A 221 19.77 -14.52 -7.02
N ALA A 222 18.66 -15.19 -7.38
CA ALA A 222 18.68 -16.43 -8.15
C ALA A 222 19.27 -16.21 -9.56
N ALA A 223 18.87 -15.14 -10.26
CA ALA A 223 19.39 -14.77 -11.58
C ALA A 223 20.91 -14.48 -11.51
N ALA A 224 21.35 -13.72 -10.50
CA ALA A 224 22.76 -13.45 -10.27
C ALA A 224 23.56 -14.71 -9.92
N ALA A 225 22.97 -15.67 -9.19
CA ALA A 225 23.61 -16.93 -8.87
C ALA A 225 23.82 -17.80 -10.12
N ARG A 226 22.90 -17.78 -11.09
CA ARG A 226 23.03 -18.51 -12.37
C ARG A 226 24.18 -17.98 -13.25
N LEU A 227 24.56 -16.71 -13.09
CA LEU A 227 25.72 -16.11 -13.78
C LEU A 227 27.06 -16.55 -13.19
N ARG A 228 27.08 -17.17 -12.00
CA ARG A 228 28.34 -17.63 -11.40
C ARG A 228 28.87 -18.82 -12.21
N PRO A 229 30.17 -18.82 -12.59
CA PRO A 229 30.77 -19.97 -13.23
C PRO A 229 30.61 -21.19 -12.32
N ALA A 230 30.11 -22.31 -12.86
CA ALA A 230 30.14 -23.57 -12.14
C ALA A 230 31.60 -23.90 -11.80
N PRO A 231 31.92 -24.29 -10.55
CA PRO A 231 33.25 -24.79 -10.23
C PRO A 231 33.56 -25.94 -11.17
N LEU A 232 34.57 -25.77 -12.03
CA LEU A 232 35.08 -26.88 -12.82
C LEU A 232 35.39 -28.02 -11.84
N PRO A 233 34.87 -29.25 -12.04
CA PRO A 233 35.25 -30.36 -11.19
C PRO A 233 36.77 -30.44 -11.25
N ALA A 234 37.41 -30.24 -10.10
CA ALA A 234 38.86 -30.32 -10.00
C ALA A 234 39.25 -31.65 -10.63
N ARG A 235 39.91 -31.57 -11.79
CA ARG A 235 40.43 -32.72 -12.52
C ARG A 235 41.23 -33.48 -11.48
N ARG A 236 40.71 -34.61 -10.98
CA ARG A 236 41.48 -35.51 -10.12
C ARG A 236 42.73 -35.81 -10.93
N ALA A 237 43.82 -35.14 -10.59
CA ALA A 237 45.13 -35.50 -11.08
C ALA A 237 45.27 -36.96 -10.66
N ALA A 238 45.21 -37.86 -11.64
CA ALA A 238 45.68 -39.21 -11.44
C ALA A 238 47.15 -39.03 -11.06
N THR A 239 47.41 -39.01 -9.76
CA THR A 239 48.73 -39.14 -9.18
C THR A 239 49.26 -40.45 -9.73
N GLY A 240 50.07 -40.36 -10.78
CA GLY A 240 50.91 -41.45 -11.22
C GLY A 240 51.65 -41.93 -9.99
N VAL A 241 51.36 -43.15 -9.58
CA VAL A 241 52.04 -43.82 -8.48
C VAL A 241 53.50 -43.95 -8.90
N PHE A 242 54.32 -43.01 -8.46
CA PHE A 242 55.77 -43.15 -8.49
C PHE A 242 56.09 -44.27 -7.52
N ARG A 243 56.46 -45.44 -8.04
CA ARG A 243 56.88 -46.59 -7.25
C ARG A 243 58.34 -46.38 -6.87
N PRO A 244 58.70 -46.08 -5.61
CA PRO A 244 60.11 -46.01 -5.24
C PRO A 244 60.71 -47.42 -5.24
N ALA A 245 61.90 -47.54 -5.84
CA ALA A 245 62.70 -48.76 -5.85
C ALA A 245 63.11 -49.13 -4.41
N VAL A 246 62.87 -50.39 -4.05
CA VAL A 246 63.29 -50.99 -2.79
C VAL A 246 64.82 -51.11 -2.80
N VAL A 247 65.50 -50.28 -2.03
CA VAL A 247 66.93 -50.43 -1.74
C VAL A 247 67.08 -51.49 -0.65
N ALA A 248 67.75 -52.59 -1.01
CA ALA A 248 68.05 -53.71 -0.11
C ALA A 248 68.91 -53.23 1.08
N ARG A 249 68.34 -53.31 2.29
CA ARG A 249 69.02 -52.96 3.54
C ARG A 249 69.76 -54.17 4.09
N TRP A 250 71.09 -54.09 4.05
CA TRP A 250 72.06 -54.99 4.67
C TRP A 250 71.76 -55.24 6.17
N ARG A 251 71.90 -56.51 6.60
CA ARG A 251 71.90 -56.97 8.00
C ARG A 251 73.34 -57.23 8.45
N PRO A 252 73.74 -56.79 9.66
CA PRO A 252 74.82 -57.45 10.38
C PRO A 252 74.30 -58.39 11.48
N ALA A 253 75.05 -59.48 11.65
CA ALA A 253 74.83 -60.59 12.55
C ALA A 253 75.02 -60.21 14.03
N ARG A 254 74.26 -60.84 14.91
CA ARG A 254 74.55 -60.86 16.36
C ARG A 254 75.51 -62.00 16.63
N ALA A 255 76.64 -61.70 17.26
CA ALA A 255 77.42 -62.66 18.01
C ALA A 255 76.99 -62.59 19.48
N SER A 256 76.70 -63.78 20.03
CA SER A 256 76.77 -64.22 21.44
C SER A 256 76.67 -63.18 22.54
#